data_AF-A0A1F8MMC4-F1
#
_entry.id   AF-A0A1F8MMC4-F1
#
_cell.length_a   1.000
_cell.length_b   1.000
_cell.length_c   1.000
_cell.angle_alpha   90.00
_cell.angle_beta   90.00
_cell.angle_gamma   90.00
#
_symmetry.space_group_name_H-M   'P 1'
#
loop_
_entity.id
_entity.type
_entity.pdbx_description
1 polymer ?
#
loop_
_entity_poly.entity_id
_entity_poly.type
_entity_poly.pdbx_seq_one_letter_code
_entity_poly.pdbx_strand_id
1 'polypeptide(L)'
;MAIDFSLLKTVPATDSHREFSYQVKKAAEGDYITQIWGWDEVLQRKLHEEAWQQKHPSIILYDGKAIGTIYVLETDGFIEIGQFFILPEYQNKGIGSYLLKNILAKADRLPRISKLACLKNTPAISLYRRHGFEIVREQEMFYFMERKPEATSKPERKYQAVIFDLFGTLVDNFTRTEYQKVLEGMAFILHTPPDKFSQLWRDSFPLRTNGAHRTHQESIRYICRELGVPVTEEQVEKAAAVRLDYTVKSLKPRQDAVPVINKLKSLGYKVGLVSDCSPETPAAWPDTP
;
A
#
# COMPACT_ATOMS: atom_id res chain seq x y z
N MET A 1 -20.15 -16.30 -20.80
CA MET A 1 -20.34 -15.77 -19.44
C MET A 1 -19.03 -15.13 -19.01
N ALA A 2 -19.03 -13.83 -18.69
CA ALA A 2 -17.83 -13.16 -18.19
C ALA A 2 -17.52 -13.69 -16.78
N ILE A 3 -16.25 -14.02 -16.50
CA ILE A 3 -15.80 -14.41 -15.17
C ILE A 3 -15.62 -13.14 -14.33
N ASP A 4 -16.20 -13.12 -13.14
CA ASP A 4 -15.89 -12.09 -12.15
C ASP A 4 -14.60 -12.49 -11.41
N PHE A 5 -13.50 -11.83 -11.74
CA PHE A 5 -12.20 -12.13 -11.15
C PHE A 5 -12.13 -11.81 -9.64
N SER A 6 -13.07 -11.02 -9.08
CA SER A 6 -13.12 -10.76 -7.63
C SER A 6 -13.50 -11.99 -6.81
N LEU A 7 -14.12 -13.00 -7.45
CA LEU A 7 -14.49 -14.27 -6.84
C LEU A 7 -13.36 -15.31 -6.89
N LEU A 8 -12.23 -15.00 -7.53
CA LEU A 8 -11.06 -15.89 -7.56
C LEU A 8 -10.23 -15.75 -6.30
N LYS A 9 -9.84 -16.89 -5.72
CA LYS A 9 -8.93 -16.97 -4.58
C LYS A 9 -7.95 -18.11 -4.76
N THR A 10 -6.76 -17.99 -4.18
CA THR A 10 -5.83 -19.10 -4.00
C THR A 10 -5.71 -19.39 -2.51
N VAL A 11 -5.95 -20.63 -2.10
CA VAL A 11 -5.81 -21.06 -0.70
C VAL A 11 -4.75 -22.15 -0.59
N PRO A 12 -3.98 -22.23 0.52
CA PRO A 12 -3.08 -23.35 0.75
C PRO A 12 -3.84 -24.68 0.68
N ALA A 13 -3.28 -25.67 -0.01
CA ALA A 13 -3.87 -26.99 0.00
C ALA A 13 -3.70 -27.65 1.38
N THR A 14 -4.63 -28.55 1.65
CA THR A 14 -4.62 -29.51 2.76
C THR A 14 -4.71 -30.91 2.17
N ASP A 15 -4.43 -31.94 2.95
CA ASP A 15 -4.50 -33.34 2.47
C ASP A 15 -5.87 -33.74 1.92
N SER A 16 -6.96 -33.09 2.35
CA SER A 16 -8.30 -33.31 1.78
C SER A 16 -8.39 -32.90 0.30
N HIS A 17 -7.47 -32.06 -0.19
CA HIS A 17 -7.39 -31.66 -1.59
C HIS A 17 -6.52 -32.58 -2.45
N ARG A 18 -5.89 -33.60 -1.88
CA ARG A 18 -4.92 -34.46 -2.59
C ARG A 18 -5.52 -35.14 -3.81
N GLU A 19 -6.68 -35.76 -3.65
CA GLU A 19 -7.38 -36.43 -4.76
C GLU A 19 -7.85 -35.40 -5.81
N PHE A 20 -8.37 -34.25 -5.38
CA PHE A 20 -8.73 -33.18 -6.30
C PHE A 20 -7.55 -32.72 -7.14
N SER A 21 -6.38 -32.48 -6.52
CA SER A 21 -5.15 -32.10 -7.22
C SER A 21 -4.75 -33.12 -8.29
N TYR A 22 -4.85 -34.42 -7.97
CA TYR A 22 -4.60 -35.49 -8.94
C TYR A 22 -5.59 -35.43 -10.11
N GLN A 23 -6.88 -35.27 -9.83
CA GLN A 23 -7.91 -35.20 -10.87
C GLN A 23 -7.72 -34.01 -11.80
N VAL A 24 -7.36 -32.83 -11.26
CA VAL A 24 -7.07 -31.66 -12.09
C VAL A 24 -5.83 -31.88 -12.97
N LYS A 25 -4.75 -32.45 -12.41
CA LYS A 25 -3.55 -32.81 -13.19
C LYS A 25 -3.91 -33.78 -14.32
N LYS A 26 -4.66 -34.85 -14.01
CA LYS A 26 -5.12 -35.84 -14.97
C LYS A 26 -5.97 -35.21 -16.08
N ALA A 27 -6.89 -34.30 -15.73
CA ALA A 27 -7.69 -33.58 -16.71
C ALA A 27 -6.87 -32.64 -17.60
N ALA A 28 -5.75 -32.10 -17.09
CA ALA A 28 -4.91 -31.16 -17.85
C ALA A 28 -3.86 -31.84 -18.73
N GLU A 29 -3.29 -32.95 -18.27
CA GLU A 29 -2.13 -33.60 -18.90
C GLU A 29 -2.43 -35.01 -19.43
N GLY A 30 -3.56 -35.61 -19.03
CA GLY A 30 -3.87 -37.02 -19.27
C GLY A 30 -3.80 -37.45 -20.73
N ASP A 31 -4.48 -36.71 -21.61
CA ASP A 31 -4.48 -37.01 -23.05
C ASP A 31 -3.09 -36.90 -23.66
N TYR A 32 -2.31 -35.90 -23.24
CA TYR A 32 -0.94 -35.69 -23.73
C TYR A 32 -0.03 -36.83 -23.26
N ILE A 33 -0.06 -37.17 -21.97
CA ILE A 33 0.71 -38.29 -21.42
C ILE A 33 0.33 -39.60 -22.13
N THR A 34 -0.97 -39.83 -22.36
CA THR A 34 -1.48 -41.02 -23.05
C THR A 34 -0.92 -41.15 -24.46
N GLN A 35 -0.88 -40.06 -25.21
CA GLN A 35 -0.36 -40.06 -26.59
C GLN A 35 1.13 -40.42 -26.69
N ILE A 36 1.90 -40.17 -25.62
CA ILE A 36 3.35 -40.27 -25.64
C ILE A 36 3.83 -41.58 -25.01
N TRP A 37 3.27 -41.96 -23.85
CA TRP A 37 3.71 -43.12 -23.07
C TRP A 37 2.60 -44.13 -22.76
N GLY A 38 1.36 -43.83 -23.15
CA GLY A 38 0.19 -44.49 -22.59
C GLY A 38 -0.11 -44.01 -21.17
N TRP A 39 -1.35 -44.24 -20.73
CA TRP A 39 -1.76 -43.89 -19.37
C TRP A 39 -1.66 -45.10 -18.44
N ASP A 40 -0.76 -45.03 -17.47
CA ASP A 40 -0.70 -45.96 -16.33
C ASP A 40 -1.20 -45.25 -15.07
N GLU A 41 -2.41 -45.62 -14.63
CA GLU A 41 -3.05 -45.02 -13.45
C GLU A 41 -2.21 -45.23 -12.17
N VAL A 42 -1.60 -46.41 -12.01
CA VAL A 42 -0.84 -46.76 -10.80
C VAL A 42 0.44 -45.93 -10.75
N LEU A 43 1.15 -45.84 -11.87
CA LEU A 43 2.36 -45.03 -11.98
C LEU A 43 2.06 -43.54 -11.78
N GLN A 44 1.02 -43.01 -12.43
CA GLN A 44 0.67 -41.59 -12.33
C GLN A 44 0.23 -41.20 -10.91
N ARG A 45 -0.49 -42.07 -10.21
CA ARG A 45 -0.85 -41.86 -8.79
C ARG A 45 0.38 -41.88 -7.90
N LYS A 46 1.31 -42.82 -8.11
CA LYS A 46 2.57 -42.86 -7.36
C LYS A 46 3.40 -41.59 -7.55
N LEU A 47 3.61 -41.16 -8.80
CA LEU A 47 4.34 -39.93 -9.11
C LEU A 47 3.65 -38.68 -8.53
N HIS A 48 2.32 -38.66 -8.52
CA HIS A 48 1.56 -37.58 -7.89
C HIS A 48 1.74 -37.57 -6.37
N GLU A 49 1.70 -38.72 -5.71
CA GLU A 49 1.92 -38.82 -4.26
C GLU A 49 3.33 -38.33 -3.89
N GLU A 50 4.36 -38.77 -4.60
CA GLU A 50 5.74 -38.31 -4.39
C GLU A 50 5.86 -36.78 -4.56
N ALA A 51 5.21 -36.21 -5.60
CA ALA A 51 5.18 -34.78 -5.81
C ALA A 51 4.39 -34.03 -4.71
N TRP A 52 3.29 -34.60 -4.23
CA TRP A 52 2.44 -34.03 -3.17
C TRP A 52 3.20 -33.90 -1.85
N GLN A 53 4.01 -34.90 -1.49
CA GLN A 53 4.84 -34.88 -0.28
C GLN A 53 5.98 -33.85 -0.35
N GLN A 54 6.42 -33.46 -1.55
CA GLN A 54 7.49 -32.48 -1.73
C GLN A 54 6.97 -31.05 -1.89
N LYS A 55 5.86 -30.89 -2.61
CA LYS A 55 5.32 -29.60 -3.04
C LYS A 55 3.81 -29.60 -2.90
N HIS A 56 3.31 -28.83 -1.93
CA HIS A 56 1.87 -28.57 -1.79
C HIS A 56 1.46 -27.39 -2.70
N PRO A 57 0.74 -27.62 -3.81
CA PRO A 57 0.20 -26.53 -4.59
C PRO A 57 -0.87 -25.78 -3.78
N SER A 58 -1.12 -24.52 -4.10
CA SER A 58 -2.34 -23.85 -3.68
C SER A 58 -3.52 -24.31 -4.54
N ILE A 59 -4.72 -24.30 -3.95
CA ILE A 59 -5.98 -24.57 -4.66
C ILE A 59 -6.54 -23.26 -5.19
N ILE A 60 -6.87 -23.25 -6.49
CA ILE A 60 -7.57 -22.15 -7.14
C ILE A 60 -9.06 -22.34 -6.88
N LEU A 61 -9.68 -21.36 -6.21
CA LEU A 61 -11.11 -21.31 -5.96
C LEU A 61 -11.76 -20.26 -6.87
N TYR A 62 -12.94 -20.55 -7.40
CA TYR A 62 -13.84 -19.59 -8.02
C TYR A 62 -15.20 -19.70 -7.33
N ASP A 63 -15.66 -18.60 -6.73
CA ASP A 63 -16.93 -18.55 -5.99
C ASP A 63 -17.03 -19.68 -4.93
N GLY A 64 -15.93 -19.88 -4.20
CA GLY A 64 -15.80 -20.93 -3.17
C GLY A 64 -15.58 -22.35 -3.70
N LYS A 65 -15.74 -22.61 -5.00
CA LYS A 65 -15.54 -23.93 -5.60
C LYS A 65 -14.10 -24.13 -6.05
N ALA A 66 -13.52 -25.29 -5.77
CA ALA A 66 -12.19 -25.65 -6.29
C ALA A 66 -12.25 -25.89 -7.80
N ILE A 67 -11.37 -25.19 -8.54
CA ILE A 67 -11.34 -25.20 -10.01
C ILE A 67 -9.94 -25.50 -10.58
N GLY A 68 -8.92 -25.57 -9.75
CA GLY A 68 -7.56 -25.82 -10.23
C GLY A 68 -6.51 -25.81 -9.14
N THR A 69 -5.26 -25.91 -9.56
CA THR A 69 -4.08 -25.87 -8.70
C THR A 69 -3.04 -24.89 -9.24
N ILE A 70 -2.22 -24.36 -8.36
CA ILE A 70 -1.01 -23.63 -8.74
C ILE A 70 0.04 -23.73 -7.64
N TYR A 71 1.24 -24.15 -8.00
CA TYR A 71 2.41 -24.11 -7.13
C TYR A 71 3.26 -22.89 -7.48
N VAL A 72 3.62 -22.10 -6.47
CA VAL A 72 4.50 -20.94 -6.62
C VAL A 72 5.59 -21.03 -5.54
N LEU A 73 6.84 -21.13 -5.96
CA LEU A 73 8.00 -21.00 -5.10
C LEU A 73 8.63 -19.63 -5.31
N GLU A 74 8.65 -18.81 -4.26
CA GLU A 74 9.29 -17.51 -4.27
C GLU A 74 10.66 -17.60 -3.57
N THR A 75 11.71 -17.17 -4.26
CA THR A 75 13.06 -17.01 -3.71
C THR A 75 13.55 -15.57 -3.94
N ASP A 76 14.71 -15.20 -3.41
CA ASP A 76 15.27 -13.87 -3.66
C ASP A 76 15.65 -13.64 -5.12
N GLY A 77 16.04 -14.68 -5.87
CA GLY A 77 16.49 -14.57 -7.26
C GLY A 77 15.41 -14.87 -8.31
N PHE A 78 14.44 -15.73 -7.99
CA PHE A 78 13.45 -16.19 -8.96
C PHE A 78 12.10 -16.54 -8.34
N ILE A 79 11.06 -16.57 -9.19
CA ILE A 79 9.77 -17.19 -8.91
C ILE A 79 9.63 -18.42 -9.83
N GLU A 80 9.42 -19.61 -9.26
CA GLU A 80 9.12 -20.83 -10.01
C GLU A 80 7.61 -21.10 -9.94
N ILE A 81 7.00 -21.30 -11.10
CA ILE A 81 5.58 -21.62 -11.26
C ILE A 81 5.48 -23.06 -11.75
N GLY A 82 4.69 -23.88 -11.05
CA GLY A 82 4.47 -25.28 -11.38
C GLY A 82 3.04 -25.71 -11.04
N GLN A 83 2.68 -26.94 -11.41
CA GLN A 83 1.36 -27.53 -11.16
C GLN A 83 0.19 -26.56 -11.46
N PHE A 84 0.34 -25.75 -12.52
CA PHE A 84 -0.61 -24.71 -12.86
C PHE A 84 -1.68 -25.27 -13.79
N PHE A 85 -2.74 -25.79 -13.19
CA PHE A 85 -3.79 -26.49 -13.89
C PHE A 85 -5.15 -25.89 -13.53
N ILE A 86 -6.03 -25.77 -14.52
CA ILE A 86 -7.40 -25.30 -14.36
C ILE A 86 -8.30 -26.34 -15.02
N LEU A 87 -9.38 -26.72 -14.35
CA LEU A 87 -10.36 -27.67 -14.88
C LEU A 87 -10.91 -27.20 -16.25
N PRO A 88 -11.15 -28.13 -17.21
CA PRO A 88 -11.57 -27.79 -18.56
C PRO A 88 -12.75 -26.82 -18.64
N GLU A 89 -13.73 -26.94 -17.75
CA GLU A 89 -14.94 -26.11 -17.74
C GLU A 89 -14.66 -24.63 -17.43
N TYR A 90 -13.49 -24.33 -16.86
CA TYR A 90 -13.03 -22.99 -16.46
C TYR A 90 -11.90 -22.45 -17.36
N GLN A 91 -11.42 -23.24 -18.32
CA GLN A 91 -10.41 -22.81 -19.28
C GLN A 91 -10.99 -21.84 -20.33
N ASN A 92 -10.11 -21.11 -21.02
CA ASN A 92 -10.47 -20.13 -22.06
C ASN A 92 -11.38 -18.97 -21.59
N LYS A 93 -11.46 -18.73 -20.28
CA LYS A 93 -12.21 -17.61 -19.66
C LYS A 93 -11.31 -16.51 -19.08
N GLY A 94 -10.02 -16.52 -19.38
CA GLY A 94 -9.06 -15.52 -18.89
C GLY A 94 -8.51 -15.77 -17.47
N ILE A 95 -8.98 -16.79 -16.75
CA ILE A 95 -8.52 -17.13 -15.38
C ILE A 95 -7.00 -17.37 -15.33
N GLY A 96 -6.48 -18.18 -16.25
CA GLY A 96 -5.04 -18.46 -16.31
C GLY A 96 -4.20 -17.20 -16.52
N SER A 97 -4.63 -16.32 -17.44
CA SER A 97 -3.98 -15.03 -17.68
C SER A 97 -4.06 -14.11 -16.46
N TYR A 98 -5.20 -14.05 -15.78
CA TYR A 98 -5.38 -13.23 -14.58
C TYR A 98 -4.42 -13.65 -13.46
N LEU A 99 -4.38 -14.95 -13.14
CA LEU A 99 -3.49 -15.49 -12.11
C LEU A 99 -2.02 -15.29 -12.46
N LEU A 100 -1.63 -15.55 -13.72
CA LEU A 100 -0.26 -15.39 -14.19
C LEU A 100 0.18 -13.91 -14.11
N LYS A 101 -0.66 -12.97 -14.55
CA LYS A 101 -0.37 -11.53 -14.44
C LYS A 101 -0.10 -11.10 -13.00
N ASN A 102 -0.88 -11.58 -12.04
CA ASN A 102 -0.70 -11.24 -10.63
C ASN A 102 0.65 -11.75 -10.09
N ILE A 103 1.08 -12.94 -10.51
CA ILE A 103 2.39 -13.50 -10.14
C ILE A 103 3.52 -12.71 -10.79
N LEU A 104 3.41 -12.42 -12.09
CA LEU A 104 4.42 -11.66 -12.83
C LEU A 104 4.57 -10.23 -12.32
N ALA A 105 3.46 -9.58 -11.92
CA ALA A 105 3.51 -8.26 -11.30
C ALA A 105 4.31 -8.25 -9.99
N LYS A 106 4.33 -9.37 -9.24
CA LYS A 106 5.23 -9.51 -8.08
C LYS A 106 6.69 -9.69 -8.52
N ALA A 107 6.94 -10.51 -9.53
CA ALA A 107 8.28 -10.71 -10.08
C ALA A 107 8.90 -9.39 -10.57
N ASP A 108 8.10 -8.58 -11.27
CA ASP A 108 8.52 -7.30 -11.83
C ASP A 108 8.81 -6.24 -10.75
N ARG A 109 8.18 -6.32 -9.57
CA ARG A 109 8.44 -5.41 -8.43
C ARG A 109 9.74 -5.72 -7.70
N LEU A 110 10.16 -6.98 -7.68
CA LEU A 110 11.34 -7.47 -6.95
C LEU A 110 12.49 -7.88 -7.88
N PRO A 111 12.57 -7.24 -9.05
CA PRO A 111 13.25 -7.71 -10.27
C PRO A 111 13.67 -9.19 -10.32
N ARG A 112 12.71 -10.12 -10.18
CA ARG A 112 12.96 -11.57 -10.18
C ARG A 112 12.69 -12.19 -11.54
N ILE A 113 13.51 -13.17 -11.93
CA ILE A 113 13.24 -14.02 -13.10
C ILE A 113 12.07 -14.96 -12.76
N SER A 114 11.10 -15.08 -13.66
CA SER A 114 10.03 -16.08 -13.53
C SER A 114 10.36 -17.32 -14.34
N LYS A 115 10.18 -18.52 -13.78
CA LYS A 115 10.55 -19.81 -14.39
C LYS A 115 9.38 -20.78 -14.35
N LEU A 116 9.27 -21.63 -15.36
CA LEU A 116 8.33 -22.75 -15.39
C LEU A 116 8.81 -23.88 -16.29
N ALA A 117 8.21 -25.06 -16.13
CA ALA A 117 8.31 -26.17 -17.06
C ALA A 117 6.91 -26.58 -17.52
N CYS A 118 6.75 -26.91 -18.80
CA CYS A 118 5.48 -27.38 -19.35
C CYS A 118 5.68 -28.46 -20.41
N LEU A 119 4.69 -29.36 -20.54
CA LEU A 119 4.67 -30.37 -21.60
C LEU A 119 4.60 -29.71 -22.98
N LYS A 120 5.34 -30.27 -23.93
CA LYS A 120 5.24 -29.89 -25.35
C LYS A 120 3.83 -30.12 -25.88
N ASN A 121 3.47 -29.38 -26.91
CA ASN A 121 2.18 -29.48 -27.62
C ASN A 121 0.94 -29.18 -26.76
N THR A 122 1.11 -28.55 -25.60
CA THR A 122 -0.01 -28.09 -24.77
C THR A 122 -0.42 -26.64 -25.13
N PRO A 123 -1.71 -26.28 -25.01
CA PRO A 123 -2.17 -24.91 -25.23
C PRO A 123 -1.56 -23.90 -24.25
N ALA A 124 -1.04 -24.37 -23.11
CA ALA A 124 -0.37 -23.55 -22.10
C ALA A 124 0.84 -22.79 -22.67
N ILE A 125 1.53 -23.33 -23.68
CA ILE A 125 2.67 -22.65 -24.34
C ILE A 125 2.25 -21.29 -24.90
N SER A 126 1.06 -21.19 -25.51
CA SER A 126 0.53 -19.92 -26.04
C SER A 126 0.19 -18.93 -24.91
N LEU A 127 -0.30 -19.42 -23.77
CA LEU A 127 -0.50 -18.60 -22.57
C LEU A 127 0.83 -18.01 -22.11
N TYR A 128 1.86 -18.84 -21.94
CA TYR A 128 3.16 -18.42 -21.43
C TYR A 128 3.87 -17.43 -22.37
N ARG A 129 3.93 -17.74 -23.68
CA ARG A 129 4.55 -16.83 -24.67
C ARG A 129 3.90 -15.44 -24.70
N ARG A 130 2.57 -15.37 -24.66
CA ARG A 130 1.84 -14.07 -24.63
C ARG A 130 2.06 -13.28 -23.34
N HIS A 131 2.55 -13.91 -22.29
CA HIS A 131 2.94 -13.25 -21.05
C HIS A 131 4.45 -13.03 -20.95
N GLY A 132 5.21 -13.15 -22.05
CA GLY A 132 6.62 -12.80 -22.12
C GLY A 132 7.60 -13.90 -21.72
N PHE A 133 7.13 -15.16 -21.63
CA PHE A 133 8.04 -16.30 -21.42
C PHE A 133 8.69 -16.75 -22.72
N GLU A 134 9.99 -17.01 -22.65
CA GLU A 134 10.81 -17.55 -23.72
C GLU A 134 11.29 -18.96 -23.35
N ILE A 135 11.47 -19.82 -24.35
CA ILE A 135 12.03 -21.16 -24.13
C ILE A 135 13.54 -21.01 -23.97
N VAL A 136 14.06 -21.37 -22.79
CA VAL A 136 15.51 -21.32 -22.50
C VAL A 136 16.17 -22.69 -22.59
N ARG A 137 15.38 -23.76 -22.45
CA ARG A 137 15.86 -25.13 -22.56
C ARG A 137 14.74 -26.04 -23.03
N GLU A 138 15.08 -26.95 -23.92
CA GLU A 138 14.19 -28.00 -24.42
C GLU A 138 14.73 -29.35 -23.98
N GLN A 139 13.84 -30.22 -23.48
CA GLN A 139 14.08 -31.64 -23.32
C GLN A 139 13.11 -32.40 -24.20
N GLU A 140 13.19 -33.73 -24.26
CA GLU A 140 12.37 -34.56 -25.13
C GLU A 140 10.88 -34.18 -25.08
N MET A 141 10.33 -34.03 -23.87
CA MET A 141 8.89 -33.78 -23.67
C MET A 141 8.54 -32.44 -23.01
N PHE A 142 9.53 -31.69 -22.55
CA PHE A 142 9.31 -30.47 -21.78
C PHE A 142 9.99 -29.25 -22.40
N TYR A 143 9.29 -28.12 -22.36
CA TYR A 143 9.91 -26.81 -22.46
C TYR A 143 10.12 -26.22 -21.08
N PHE A 144 11.35 -25.80 -20.80
CA PHE A 144 11.67 -24.92 -19.68
C PHE A 144 11.66 -23.49 -20.20
N MET A 145 10.84 -22.67 -19.56
CA MET A 145 10.62 -21.30 -20.00
C MET A 145 10.97 -20.32 -18.90
N GLU A 146 11.54 -19.18 -19.30
CA GLU A 146 11.85 -18.07 -18.39
C GLU A 146 11.31 -16.76 -18.92
N ARG A 147 10.97 -15.86 -18.00
CA ARG A 147 10.65 -14.46 -18.28
C ARG A 147 11.52 -13.59 -17.40
N LYS A 148 12.24 -12.66 -18.03
CA LYS A 148 12.92 -11.57 -17.32
C LYS A 148 11.88 -10.59 -16.77
N PRO A 149 12.11 -10.00 -15.59
CA PRO A 149 11.19 -8.99 -15.07
C PRO A 149 11.11 -7.83 -16.04
N GLU A 150 9.90 -7.38 -16.36
CA GLU A 150 9.73 -6.14 -17.08
C GLU A 150 10.04 -4.98 -16.13
N ALA A 151 10.83 -4.01 -16.60
CA ALA A 151 11.01 -2.76 -15.87
C ALA A 151 9.64 -2.09 -15.75
N THR A 152 8.97 -2.30 -14.61
CA THR A 152 7.60 -1.83 -14.42
C THR A 152 7.57 -0.32 -14.58
N SER A 153 6.76 0.14 -15.53
CA SER A 153 6.30 1.51 -15.63
C SER A 153 5.38 1.82 -14.44
N LYS A 154 6.01 2.05 -13.28
CA LYS A 154 5.42 2.39 -11.97
C LYS A 154 4.51 1.29 -11.38
N PRO A 155 4.70 0.91 -10.10
CA PRO A 155 3.84 -0.05 -9.44
C PRO A 155 2.38 0.44 -9.41
N GLU A 156 1.44 -0.49 -9.53
CA GLU A 156 0.01 -0.25 -9.33
C GLU A 156 -0.20 0.36 -7.93
N ARG A 157 -0.65 1.62 -7.88
CA ARG A 157 -0.75 2.41 -6.64
C ARG A 157 -2.00 1.99 -5.87
N LYS A 158 -1.82 1.48 -4.64
CA LYS A 158 -2.93 1.10 -3.74
C LYS A 158 -3.85 2.29 -3.39
N TYR A 159 -3.28 3.49 -3.33
CA TYR A 159 -3.99 4.71 -2.97
C TYR A 159 -3.76 5.81 -4.01
N GLN A 160 -4.74 6.67 -4.22
CA GLN A 160 -4.64 7.78 -5.19
C GLN A 160 -3.86 8.98 -4.64
N ALA A 161 -3.93 9.18 -3.32
CA ALA A 161 -3.27 10.27 -2.61
C ALA A 161 -2.89 9.86 -1.18
N VAL A 162 -1.95 10.60 -0.58
CA VAL A 162 -1.62 10.55 0.84
C VAL A 162 -1.87 11.94 1.43
N ILE A 163 -2.76 12.03 2.41
CA ILE A 163 -3.04 13.27 3.13
C ILE A 163 -2.29 13.21 4.45
N PHE A 164 -1.52 14.25 4.72
CA PHE A 164 -0.78 14.43 5.95
C PHE A 164 -1.55 15.36 6.88
N ASP A 165 -1.49 15.03 8.16
CA ASP A 165 -1.65 16.00 9.23
C ASP A 165 -0.34 16.79 9.43
N LEU A 166 -0.38 17.89 10.18
CA LEU A 166 0.80 18.73 10.45
C LEU A 166 1.50 18.35 11.75
N PHE A 167 0.87 18.64 12.89
CA PHE A 167 1.49 18.56 14.22
C PHE A 167 1.54 17.12 14.74
N GLY A 168 2.75 16.61 15.02
CA GLY A 168 2.98 15.20 15.38
C GLY A 168 3.16 14.27 14.18
N THR A 169 2.93 14.78 12.96
CA THR A 169 3.10 14.04 11.70
C THR A 169 4.28 14.56 10.88
N LEU A 170 4.20 15.82 10.40
CA LEU A 170 5.26 16.45 9.60
C LEU A 170 6.21 17.31 10.43
N VAL A 171 5.70 17.91 11.51
CA VAL A 171 6.47 18.66 12.50
C VAL A 171 6.28 18.03 13.87
N ASP A 172 7.20 18.24 14.80
CA ASP A 172 7.06 17.69 16.15
C ASP A 172 5.96 18.40 16.95
N ASN A 173 5.37 17.68 17.90
CA ASN A 173 4.46 18.28 18.87
C ASN A 173 5.25 19.08 19.92
N PHE A 174 4.64 20.13 20.44
CA PHE A 174 5.22 20.89 21.53
C PHE A 174 5.14 20.19 22.86
N THR A 175 6.04 20.60 23.75
CA THR A 175 5.83 20.37 25.17
C THR A 175 4.76 21.32 25.70
N ARG A 176 3.92 20.82 26.62
CA ARG A 176 2.93 21.66 27.32
C ARG A 176 3.60 22.82 28.07
N THR A 177 4.83 22.61 28.55
CA THR A 177 5.61 23.60 29.31
C THR A 177 6.03 24.78 28.44
N GLU A 178 6.52 24.55 27.23
CA GLU A 178 6.88 25.65 26.31
C GLU A 178 5.65 26.43 25.87
N TYR A 179 4.57 25.72 25.55
CA TYR A 179 3.31 26.35 25.18
C TYR A 179 2.77 27.25 26.30
N GLN A 180 2.84 26.79 27.55
CA GLN A 180 2.42 27.55 28.73
C GLN A 180 3.24 28.84 28.89
N LYS A 181 4.57 28.78 28.74
CA LYS A 181 5.45 29.96 28.82
C LYS A 181 5.11 31.02 27.78
N VAL A 182 4.70 30.61 26.58
CA VAL A 182 4.27 31.54 25.52
C VAL A 182 3.01 32.28 25.97
N LEU A 183 2.01 31.57 26.50
CA LEU A 183 0.77 32.19 26.98
C LEU A 183 1.01 33.11 28.18
N GLU A 184 1.91 32.75 29.09
CA GLU A 184 2.33 33.61 30.21
C GLU A 184 3.01 34.89 29.71
N GLY A 185 3.89 34.79 28.72
CA GLY A 185 4.54 35.96 28.11
C GLY A 185 3.54 36.89 27.43
N MET A 186 2.56 36.34 26.71
CA MET A 186 1.46 37.11 26.13
C MET A 186 0.63 37.80 27.21
N ALA A 187 0.24 37.05 28.25
CA ALA A 187 -0.56 37.59 29.35
C ALA A 187 0.15 38.74 30.08
N PHE A 188 1.46 38.62 30.27
CA PHE A 188 2.30 39.67 30.86
C PHE A 188 2.28 40.97 30.03
N ILE A 189 2.47 40.88 28.71
CA ILE A 189 2.42 42.02 27.78
C ILE A 189 1.04 42.71 27.82
N LEU A 190 -0.02 41.91 27.90
CA LEU A 190 -1.40 42.38 27.89
C LEU A 190 -1.91 42.81 29.29
N HIS A 191 -1.09 42.66 30.33
CA HIS A 191 -1.45 42.92 31.73
C HIS A 191 -2.71 42.15 32.18
N THR A 192 -2.81 40.89 31.77
CA THR A 192 -3.92 39.98 32.14
C THR A 192 -3.45 38.92 33.14
N PRO A 193 -4.36 38.36 33.97
CA PRO A 193 -4.01 37.23 34.85
C PRO A 193 -3.62 36.00 34.02
N PRO A 194 -2.40 35.44 34.15
CA PRO A 194 -1.89 34.40 33.25
C PRO A 194 -2.76 33.14 33.17
N ASP A 195 -3.29 32.67 34.30
CA ASP A 195 -4.14 31.47 34.35
C ASP A 195 -5.47 31.69 33.61
N LYS A 196 -6.07 32.87 33.78
CA LYS A 196 -7.35 33.23 33.14
C LYS A 196 -7.17 33.44 31.64
N PHE A 197 -6.09 34.11 31.24
CA PHE A 197 -5.74 34.26 29.83
C PHE A 197 -5.52 32.90 29.18
N SER A 198 -4.73 32.03 29.80
CA SER A 198 -4.43 30.69 29.27
C SER A 198 -5.67 29.80 29.18
N GLN A 199 -6.59 29.91 30.14
CA GLN A 199 -7.88 29.22 30.09
C GLN A 199 -8.72 29.69 28.89
N LEU A 200 -8.99 31.00 28.80
CA LEU A 200 -9.79 31.55 27.71
C LEU A 200 -9.14 31.34 26.34
N TRP A 201 -7.82 31.36 26.25
CA TRP A 201 -7.09 31.06 25.02
C TRP A 201 -7.38 29.65 24.50
N ARG A 202 -7.45 28.67 25.42
CA ARG A 202 -7.81 27.28 25.07
C ARG A 202 -9.29 27.16 24.73
N ASP A 203 -10.16 27.74 25.56
CA ASP A 203 -11.61 27.66 25.38
C ASP A 203 -12.07 28.32 24.08
N SER A 204 -11.36 29.36 23.63
CA SER A 204 -11.62 30.06 22.37
C SER A 204 -10.99 29.42 21.13
N PHE A 205 -10.33 28.25 21.24
CA PHE A 205 -9.69 27.59 20.10
C PHE A 205 -10.64 27.32 18.92
N PRO A 206 -11.91 26.90 19.11
CA PRO A 206 -12.84 26.71 18.00
C PRO A 206 -13.05 27.96 17.13
N LEU A 207 -12.95 29.16 17.72
CA LEU A 207 -13.09 30.43 16.99
C LEU A 207 -11.91 30.67 16.02
N ARG A 208 -10.73 30.12 16.34
CA ARG A 208 -9.55 30.20 15.47
C ARG A 208 -9.62 29.19 14.33
N THR A 209 -10.18 28.00 14.57
CA THR A 209 -10.19 26.91 13.58
C THR A 209 -11.39 26.96 12.64
N ASN A 210 -12.49 27.63 13.00
CA ASN A 210 -13.65 27.82 12.12
C ASN A 210 -13.60 29.12 11.30
N GLY A 211 -12.56 29.93 11.44
CA GLY A 211 -12.37 31.19 10.72
C GLY A 211 -13.16 32.38 11.26
N ALA A 212 -13.79 32.26 12.44
CA ALA A 212 -14.44 33.39 13.11
C ALA A 212 -13.42 34.44 13.57
N HIS A 213 -12.27 34.00 14.08
CA HIS A 213 -11.08 34.82 14.30
C HIS A 213 -10.08 34.54 13.18
N ARG A 214 -9.99 35.46 12.21
CA ARG A 214 -9.11 35.35 11.04
C ARG A 214 -7.68 35.74 11.35
N THR A 215 -7.48 36.48 12.43
CA THR A 215 -6.16 36.90 12.90
C THR A 215 -5.97 36.54 14.37
N HIS A 216 -4.71 36.41 14.79
CA HIS A 216 -4.40 36.17 16.19
C HIS A 216 -4.64 37.43 17.04
N GLN A 217 -4.51 38.63 16.46
CA GLN A 217 -4.90 39.89 17.10
C GLN A 217 -6.39 39.91 17.46
N GLU A 218 -7.29 39.41 16.59
CA GLU A 218 -8.71 39.28 16.91
C GLU A 218 -8.94 38.36 18.12
N SER A 219 -8.22 37.23 18.19
CA SER A 219 -8.29 36.33 19.34
C SER A 219 -7.79 36.98 20.63
N ILE A 220 -6.69 37.74 20.55
CA ILE A 220 -6.15 38.48 21.69
C ILE A 220 -7.16 39.52 22.18
N ARG A 221 -7.70 40.36 21.29
CA ARG A 221 -8.70 41.39 21.63
C ARG A 221 -9.97 40.77 22.22
N TYR A 222 -10.41 39.63 21.70
CA TYR A 222 -11.55 38.89 22.25
C TYR A 222 -11.30 38.50 23.71
N ILE A 223 -10.16 37.85 23.99
CA ILE A 223 -9.85 37.39 25.35
C ILE A 223 -9.69 38.56 26.32
N CYS A 224 -9.01 39.63 25.92
CA CYS A 224 -8.87 40.83 26.75
C CYS A 224 -10.23 41.47 27.07
N ARG A 225 -11.16 41.48 26.10
CA ARG A 225 -12.54 41.95 26.31
C ARG A 225 -13.31 41.08 27.31
N GLU A 226 -13.23 39.77 27.19
CA GLU A 226 -13.87 38.82 28.13
C GLU A 226 -13.31 38.97 29.56
N LEU A 227 -12.04 39.34 29.68
CA LEU A 227 -11.39 39.62 30.97
C LEU A 227 -11.66 41.04 31.50
N GLY A 228 -12.29 41.92 30.71
CA GLY A 228 -12.50 43.32 31.07
C GLY A 228 -11.21 44.14 31.16
N VAL A 229 -10.14 43.70 30.50
CA VAL A 229 -8.83 44.36 30.52
C VAL A 229 -8.66 45.21 29.27
N PRO A 230 -8.53 46.55 29.39
CA PRO A 230 -8.25 47.41 28.25
C PRO A 230 -6.82 47.18 27.75
N VAL A 231 -6.64 47.10 26.42
CA VAL A 231 -5.33 46.91 25.78
C VAL A 231 -5.14 47.89 24.64
N THR A 232 -3.91 48.35 24.45
CA THR A 232 -3.52 49.16 23.29
C THR A 232 -3.20 48.27 22.10
N GLU A 233 -3.28 48.83 20.89
CA GLU A 233 -2.89 48.12 19.67
C GLU A 233 -1.41 47.69 19.72
N GLU A 234 -0.53 48.49 20.31
CA GLU A 234 0.89 48.12 20.50
C GLU A 234 1.05 46.87 21.38
N GLN A 235 0.27 46.74 22.46
CA GLN A 235 0.30 45.54 23.31
C GLN A 235 -0.23 44.31 22.56
N VAL A 236 -1.30 44.49 21.78
CA VAL A 236 -1.86 43.43 20.95
C VAL A 236 -0.82 42.92 19.95
N GLU A 237 -0.16 43.82 19.21
CA GLU A 237 0.87 43.48 18.23
C GLU A 237 2.12 42.83 18.87
N LYS A 238 2.51 43.26 20.07
CA LYS A 238 3.62 42.62 20.81
C LYS A 238 3.28 41.20 21.24
N ALA A 239 2.10 40.97 21.82
CA ALA A 239 1.67 39.64 22.23
C ALA A 239 1.45 38.70 21.03
N ALA A 240 0.90 39.27 19.95
CA ALA A 240 0.80 38.67 18.63
C ALA A 240 2.15 38.14 18.10
N ALA A 241 3.17 39.00 18.12
CA ALA A 241 4.51 38.65 17.66
C ALA A 241 5.12 37.49 18.48
N VAL A 242 4.90 37.45 19.80
CA VAL A 242 5.34 36.33 20.66
C VAL A 242 4.71 35.01 20.21
N ARG A 243 3.42 35.01 19.88
CA ARG A 243 2.71 33.82 19.42
C ARG A 243 3.18 33.36 18.03
N LEU A 244 3.42 34.31 17.13
CA LEU A 244 3.90 34.05 15.77
C LEU A 244 5.34 33.51 15.78
N ASP A 245 6.25 34.10 16.55
CA ASP A 245 7.62 33.63 16.72
C ASP A 245 7.66 32.17 17.21
N TYR A 246 6.81 31.84 18.19
CA TYR A 246 6.65 30.47 18.62
C TYR A 246 6.19 29.57 17.46
N THR A 247 5.14 29.94 16.71
CA THR A 247 4.68 29.17 15.54
C THR A 247 5.79 28.98 14.50
N VAL A 248 6.57 30.00 14.16
CA VAL A 248 7.65 29.88 13.17
C VAL A 248 8.69 28.85 13.61
N LYS A 249 9.15 28.94 14.87
CA LYS A 249 10.11 27.97 15.45
C LYS A 249 9.58 26.53 15.44
N SER A 250 8.26 26.41 15.44
CA SER A 250 7.54 25.15 15.50
C SER A 250 7.40 24.44 14.17
N LEU A 251 7.32 25.20 13.08
CA LEU A 251 7.06 24.65 11.76
C LEU A 251 8.33 24.08 11.11
N LYS A 252 9.30 23.69 11.94
CA LYS A 252 10.49 22.96 11.50
C LYS A 252 10.08 21.52 11.17
N PRO A 253 10.23 21.08 9.91
CA PRO A 253 9.92 19.71 9.55
C PRO A 253 10.77 18.72 10.34
N ARG A 254 10.18 17.59 10.70
CA ARG A 254 10.93 16.43 11.18
C ARG A 254 11.96 16.01 10.13
N GLN A 255 13.06 15.40 10.58
CA GLN A 255 14.16 15.01 9.69
C GLN A 255 13.73 14.06 8.56
N ASP A 256 12.71 13.23 8.81
CA ASP A 256 12.15 12.25 7.87
C ASP A 256 11.01 12.80 7.01
N ALA A 257 10.39 13.92 7.38
CA ALA A 257 9.19 14.45 6.70
C ALA A 257 9.44 14.76 5.21
N VAL A 258 10.44 15.58 4.90
CA VAL A 258 10.76 15.97 3.51
C VAL A 258 11.22 14.77 2.66
N PRO A 259 12.13 13.88 3.13
CA PRO A 259 12.48 12.66 2.41
C PRO A 259 11.28 11.76 2.09
N VAL A 260 10.37 11.55 3.04
CA VAL A 260 9.18 10.70 2.85
C VAL A 260 8.23 11.31 1.82
N ILE A 261 7.96 12.61 1.92
CA ILE A 261 7.10 13.31 0.94
C ILE A 261 7.71 13.21 -0.46
N ASN A 262 9.01 13.45 -0.61
CA ASN A 262 9.70 13.33 -1.90
C ASN A 262 9.68 11.90 -2.45
N LYS A 263 9.80 10.89 -1.57
CA LYS A 263 9.66 9.49 -1.96
C LYS A 263 8.24 9.19 -2.46
N LEU A 264 7.20 9.66 -1.77
CA LEU A 264 5.82 9.47 -2.21
C LEU A 264 5.55 10.15 -3.56
N LYS A 265 6.02 11.38 -3.75
CA LYS A 265 5.93 12.10 -5.02
C LYS A 265 6.65 11.36 -6.16
N SER A 266 7.86 10.83 -5.93
CA SER A 266 8.60 10.08 -6.96
C SER A 266 7.92 8.75 -7.33
N LEU A 267 7.21 8.13 -6.38
CA LEU A 267 6.33 6.98 -6.63
C LEU A 267 5.01 7.38 -7.33
N GLY A 268 4.78 8.67 -7.56
CA GLY A 268 3.61 9.21 -8.27
C GLY A 268 2.39 9.45 -7.39
N TYR A 269 2.48 9.36 -6.07
CA TYR A 269 1.34 9.71 -5.21
C TYR A 269 1.06 11.21 -5.25
N LYS A 270 -0.22 11.59 -5.31
CA LYS A 270 -0.63 12.94 -4.94
C LYS A 270 -0.45 13.09 -3.44
N VAL A 271 0.07 14.22 -2.99
CA VAL A 271 0.21 14.52 -1.56
C VAL A 271 -0.56 15.78 -1.21
N GLY A 272 -1.15 15.83 -0.03
CA GLY A 272 -1.85 16.99 0.49
C GLY A 272 -1.64 17.13 2.00
N LEU A 273 -1.88 18.33 2.52
CA LEU A 273 -1.83 18.65 3.94
C LEU A 273 -3.20 19.14 4.38
N VAL A 274 -3.68 18.63 5.51
CA VAL A 274 -4.88 19.12 6.19
C VAL A 274 -4.53 19.27 7.67
N SER A 275 -4.80 20.43 8.26
CA SER A 275 -4.54 20.69 9.68
C SER A 275 -5.58 21.65 10.24
N ASP A 276 -6.05 21.37 11.46
CA ASP A 276 -6.88 22.23 12.29
C ASP A 276 -6.05 23.33 12.98
N CYS A 277 -5.20 23.99 12.19
CA CYS A 277 -4.26 24.99 12.68
C CYS A 277 -4.96 26.33 12.97
N SER A 278 -4.33 27.13 13.85
CA SER A 278 -4.73 28.53 14.08
C SER A 278 -4.13 29.45 12.99
N PRO A 279 -4.66 30.69 12.81
CA PRO A 279 -4.27 31.59 11.71
C PRO A 279 -2.78 31.93 11.61
N GLU A 280 -2.00 31.75 12.68
CA GLU A 280 -0.56 31.96 12.68
C GLU A 280 0.18 30.94 11.80
N THR A 281 -0.36 29.73 11.65
CA THR A 281 0.27 28.68 10.85
C THR A 281 0.24 29.00 9.35
N PRO A 282 -0.91 29.35 8.73
CA PRO A 282 -0.92 29.80 7.33
C PRO A 282 -0.09 31.07 7.09
N ALA A 283 -0.04 31.98 8.08
CA ALA A 283 0.77 33.20 7.98
C ALA A 283 2.28 32.90 7.97
N ALA A 284 2.74 31.95 8.78
CA ALA A 284 4.13 31.52 8.84
C ALA A 284 4.51 30.51 7.73
N TRP A 285 3.52 29.90 7.08
CA TRP A 285 3.73 28.81 6.11
C TRP A 285 4.71 29.13 4.96
N PRO A 286 4.67 30.32 4.32
CA PRO A 286 5.60 30.66 3.24
C PRO A 286 7.08 30.64 3.65
N ASP A 287 7.36 30.80 4.95
CA ASP A 287 8.72 30.85 5.50
C ASP A 287 9.22 29.47 5.97
N THR A 288 8.43 28.41 5.71
CA THR A 288 8.78 27.03 6.08
C THR A 288 9.49 26.28 4.94
N PRO A 289 10.44 25.37 5.23
CA PRO A 289 11.19 24.61 4.21
C PRO A 289 10.37 23.69 3.31
#